data_AF-A0A0R2QC23-F1
#
_entry.id   AF-A0A0R2QC23-F1
#
_cell.length_a   1.000
_cell.length_b   1.000
_cell.length_c   1.000
_cell.angle_alpha   90.00
_cell.angle_beta   90.00
_cell.angle_gamma   90.00
#
_symmetry.space_group_name_H-M   'P 1'
#
loop_
_entity.id
_entity.type
_entity.pdbx_description
1 polymer ?
#
loop_
_entity_poly.entity_id
_entity_poly.type
_entity_poly.pdbx_seq_one_letter_code
_entity_poly.pdbx_strand_id
1 'polypeptide(L)'
;MQSRGQAQSYSKDRYFQDDVLKEEKLVPEGIEGRVPYRGTVPTVVHQLVGGLRASMGYVGAATIPELQQNGKFVRITAAGLRESHPHDIQMTIEAPNYGTR
;
A
#
# COMPACT_ATOMS: atom_id res chain seq x y z
N MET A 1 -3.63 14.50 8.95
CA MET A 1 -4.58 13.40 9.25
C MET A 1 -4.10 12.77 10.55
N GLN A 2 -4.78 13.06 11.65
CA GLN A 2 -4.43 12.58 12.99
C GLN A 2 -5.63 11.78 13.51
N SER A 3 -5.39 10.60 14.08
CA SER A 3 -6.47 9.69 14.49
C SER A 3 -6.78 9.80 15.98
N ARG A 4 -5.77 9.91 16.86
CA ARG A 4 -5.90 10.13 18.31
C ARG A 4 -4.66 10.80 18.92
N GLY A 5 -4.80 12.01 19.47
CA GLY A 5 -3.77 12.63 20.30
C GLY A 5 -4.27 13.93 20.96
N GLN A 6 -3.42 14.58 21.75
CA GLN A 6 -3.74 15.86 22.41
C GLN A 6 -3.90 17.06 21.44
N ALA A 7 -3.72 16.84 20.13
CA ALA A 7 -3.80 17.88 19.11
C ALA A 7 -5.04 17.70 18.21
N GLN A 8 -5.53 18.83 17.72
CA GLN A 8 -6.75 18.96 16.92
C GLN A 8 -6.70 18.12 15.64
N SER A 9 -7.75 17.34 15.37
CA SER A 9 -7.88 16.65 14.08
C SER A 9 -8.14 17.66 12.95
N TYR A 10 -7.20 17.77 12.01
CA TYR A 10 -7.27 18.66 10.85
C TYR A 10 -8.07 18.11 9.66
N SER A 11 -8.83 17.03 9.86
CA SER A 11 -9.43 16.33 8.73
C SER A 11 -10.79 15.71 9.03
N LYS A 12 -11.55 16.34 9.92
CA LYS A 12 -12.89 15.89 10.33
C LYS A 12 -13.91 16.02 9.20
N ASP A 13 -13.70 16.96 8.28
CA ASP A 13 -14.49 17.25 7.09
C ASP A 13 -14.61 16.03 6.18
N ARG A 14 -13.49 15.34 5.99
CA ARG A 14 -13.45 14.11 5.20
C ARG A 14 -14.26 12.97 5.81
N TYR A 15 -14.63 13.08 7.08
CA TYR A 15 -15.41 12.10 7.83
C TYR A 15 -16.77 12.63 8.27
N PHE A 16 -17.23 13.75 7.69
CA PHE A 16 -18.53 14.36 8.01
C PHE A 16 -18.69 14.71 9.50
N GLN A 17 -17.59 15.04 10.18
CA GLN A 17 -17.55 15.38 11.61
C GLN A 17 -17.17 16.85 11.86
N ASP A 18 -17.43 17.73 10.89
CA ASP A 18 -17.10 19.17 10.98
C ASP A 18 -17.82 19.89 12.10
N ASP A 19 -19.08 19.52 12.36
CA ASP A 19 -19.89 20.11 13.42
C ASP A 19 -19.55 19.54 14.81
N VAL A 20 -18.59 18.60 14.90
CA VAL A 20 -18.17 18.00 16.16
C VAL A 20 -17.13 18.90 16.85
N LEU A 21 -17.65 19.82 17.66
CA LEU A 21 -16.89 20.86 18.37
C LEU A 21 -15.90 20.31 19.41
N LYS A 22 -16.15 19.12 19.97
CA LYS A 22 -15.28 18.50 20.99
C LYS A 22 -14.51 17.33 20.39
N GLU A 23 -13.18 17.38 20.44
CA GLU A 23 -12.30 16.29 19.94
C GLU A 23 -12.62 14.92 20.57
N GLU A 24 -12.99 14.89 21.85
CA GLU A 24 -13.36 13.68 22.59
C GLU A 24 -14.61 12.98 22.03
N LYS A 25 -15.43 13.69 21.26
CA LYS A 25 -16.65 13.16 20.64
C LYS A 25 -16.42 12.65 19.21
N LEU A 26 -15.19 12.74 18.70
CA LEU A 26 -14.87 12.23 17.38
C LEU A 26 -14.90 10.71 17.36
N VAL A 27 -15.45 10.16 16.30
CA VAL A 27 -15.39 8.73 15.98
C VAL A 27 -14.24 8.55 14.98
N PRO A 28 -13.08 8.01 15.41
CA PRO A 28 -11.94 7.83 14.53
C PRO A 28 -12.15 6.62 13.63
N GLU A 29 -12.00 6.82 12.31
CA GLU A 29 -12.02 5.74 11.31
C GLU A 29 -10.62 5.22 10.93
N GLY A 30 -9.57 5.92 11.37
CA GLY A 30 -8.18 5.55 11.15
C GLY A 30 -7.50 5.05 12.44
N ILE A 31 -6.35 4.39 12.29
CA ILE A 31 -5.46 4.03 13.40
C ILE A 31 -4.14 4.78 13.28
N GLU A 32 -3.41 4.88 14.39
CA GLU A 32 -2.05 5.42 14.41
C GLU A 32 -1.03 4.30 14.38
N GLY A 33 0.03 4.49 13.60
CA GLY A 33 1.10 3.51 13.45
C GLY A 33 2.37 4.17 12.94
N ARG A 34 3.50 3.49 13.14
CA ARG A 34 4.81 3.90 12.63
C ARG A 34 5.26 2.92 11.55
N VAL A 35 6.02 3.43 10.58
CA VAL A 35 6.64 2.62 9.52
C VAL A 35 8.14 2.87 9.49
N PRO A 36 8.96 1.89 9.05
CA PRO A 36 10.39 2.09 8.87
C PRO A 36 10.69 3.20 7.86
N TYR A 37 11.81 3.89 8.07
CA TYR A 37 12.34 4.82 7.07
C TYR A 37 12.71 4.07 5.77
N ARG A 38 12.26 4.58 4.63
CA ARG A 38 12.40 3.93 3.31
C ARG A 38 13.40 4.62 2.37
N GLY A 39 14.17 5.60 2.87
CA GLY A 39 15.07 6.39 2.03
C GLY A 39 14.35 7.51 1.28
N THR A 40 14.92 7.91 0.15
CA THR A 40 14.42 9.02 -0.67
C THR A 40 13.23 8.60 -1.53
N VAL A 41 12.33 9.54 -1.81
CA VAL A 41 11.15 9.30 -2.68
C VAL A 41 11.52 8.72 -4.05
N PRO A 42 12.55 9.22 -4.78
CA PRO A 42 12.91 8.66 -6.08
C PRO A 42 13.29 7.18 -6.03
N THR A 43 13.92 6.72 -4.94
CA THR A 43 14.33 5.32 -4.77
C THR A 43 13.12 4.40 -4.68
N VAL A 44 12.10 4.81 -3.91
CA VAL A 44 10.85 4.04 -3.77
C VAL A 44 10.07 4.03 -5.08
N VAL A 45 9.94 5.20 -5.73
CA VAL A 45 9.23 5.33 -7.01
C VAL A 45 9.88 4.46 -8.09
N HIS A 46 11.22 4.40 -8.15
CA HIS A 46 11.93 3.56 -9.10
C HIS A 46 11.53 2.07 -8.97
N GLN A 47 11.47 1.55 -7.75
CA GLN A 47 11.07 0.15 -7.50
C GLN A 47 9.60 -0.10 -7.88
N LEU A 48 8.69 0.81 -7.53
CA LEU A 48 7.27 0.71 -7.88
C LEU A 48 7.03 0.72 -9.39
N VAL A 49 7.67 1.65 -10.09
CA VAL A 49 7.58 1.76 -11.56
C VAL A 49 8.25 0.56 -12.23
N GLY A 50 9.37 0.08 -11.68
CA GLY A 50 10.04 -1.14 -12.15
C GLY A 50 9.11 -2.36 -12.10
N GLY A 51 8.43 -2.57 -10.97
CA GLY A 51 7.45 -3.66 -10.82
C GLY A 51 6.26 -3.53 -11.78
N LEU A 52 5.74 -2.32 -11.97
CA LEU A 52 4.67 -2.06 -12.93
C LEU A 52 5.11 -2.39 -14.36
N ARG A 53 6.29 -1.95 -14.78
CA ARG A 53 6.83 -2.22 -16.12
C ARG A 53 7.08 -3.71 -16.35
N ALA A 54 7.57 -4.43 -15.35
CA ALA A 54 7.71 -5.89 -15.42
C ALA A 54 6.35 -6.57 -15.63
N SER A 55 5.31 -6.16 -14.88
CA SER A 55 3.93 -6.64 -15.05
C SER A 55 3.38 -6.35 -16.45
N MET A 56 3.57 -5.13 -16.96
CA MET A 56 3.20 -4.76 -18.33
C MET A 56 3.89 -5.65 -19.37
N GLY A 57 5.16 -6.02 -19.14
CA GLY A 57 5.89 -6.97 -19.97
C GLY A 57 5.26 -8.38 -19.98
N TYR A 58 4.89 -8.92 -18.81
CA TYR A 58 4.21 -10.23 -18.73
C TYR A 58 2.86 -10.26 -19.47
N VAL A 59 2.13 -9.15 -19.44
CA VAL A 59 0.82 -9.02 -20.10
C VAL A 59 0.95 -8.64 -21.59
N GLY A 60 2.14 -8.23 -22.04
CA GLY A 60 2.36 -7.76 -23.41
C GLY A 60 1.71 -6.41 -23.69
N ALA A 61 1.65 -5.51 -22.71
CA ALA A 61 1.06 -4.18 -22.81
C ALA A 61 2.15 -3.09 -22.91
N ALA A 62 2.13 -2.27 -23.95
CA ALA A 62 3.04 -1.13 -24.10
C ALA A 62 2.56 0.11 -23.32
N THR A 63 1.27 0.19 -23.02
CA THR A 63 0.63 1.34 -22.37
C THR A 63 -0.27 0.93 -21.20
N ILE A 64 -0.60 1.88 -20.32
CA ILE A 64 -1.52 1.63 -19.20
C ILE A 64 -2.93 1.24 -19.69
N PRO A 65 -3.52 1.90 -20.71
CA PRO A 65 -4.79 1.44 -21.28
C PRO A 65 -4.74 0.00 -21.80
N GLU A 66 -3.66 -0.39 -22.50
CA GLU A 66 -3.48 -1.78 -22.94
C GLU A 66 -3.39 -2.75 -21.77
N LEU A 67 -2.69 -2.40 -20.68
CA LEU A 67 -2.63 -3.23 -19.48
C LEU A 67 -4.02 -3.44 -18.89
N GLN A 68 -4.83 -2.37 -18.81
CA GLN A 68 -6.20 -2.42 -18.29
C GLN A 68 -7.12 -3.27 -19.18
N GLN A 69 -6.94 -3.22 -20.50
CA GLN A 69 -7.75 -3.97 -21.46
C GLN A 69 -7.36 -5.46 -21.53
N ASN A 70 -6.05 -5.73 -21.58
CA ASN A 70 -5.49 -7.05 -21.82
C ASN A 70 -5.29 -7.85 -20.52
N GLY A 71 -5.06 -7.18 -19.40
CA GLY A 71 -4.85 -7.82 -18.10
C GLY A 71 -6.04 -8.66 -17.68
N LYS A 72 -5.80 -9.94 -17.37
CA LYS A 72 -6.80 -10.87 -16.84
C LYS A 72 -6.36 -11.34 -15.46
N PHE A 73 -7.26 -11.23 -14.49
CA PHE A 73 -7.04 -11.76 -13.16
C PHE A 73 -7.61 -13.18 -13.04
N VAL A 74 -6.96 -13.97 -12.19
CA VAL A 74 -7.47 -15.27 -11.75
C VAL A 74 -7.69 -15.23 -10.25
N ARG A 75 -8.73 -15.94 -9.78
CA ARG A 75 -8.96 -16.09 -8.36
C ARG A 75 -8.04 -17.16 -7.81
N ILE A 76 -7.32 -16.84 -6.73
CA ILE A 76 -6.46 -17.78 -6.02
C ILE A 76 -7.03 -18.09 -4.64
N THR A 77 -6.59 -19.20 -4.06
CA THR A 77 -6.89 -19.58 -2.67
C THR A 77 -5.89 -18.94 -1.71
N ALA A 78 -6.14 -19.03 -0.40
CA ALA A 78 -5.16 -18.62 0.62
C ALA A 78 -3.84 -19.41 0.50
N ALA A 79 -3.90 -20.69 0.09
CA ALA A 79 -2.70 -21.49 -0.18
C ALA A 79 -1.92 -20.94 -1.38
N GLY A 80 -2.61 -20.55 -2.46
CA GLY A 80 -1.98 -19.90 -3.62
C GLY A 80 -1.35 -18.54 -3.27
N LEU A 81 -1.93 -17.80 -2.31
CA LEU A 81 -1.30 -16.58 -1.80
C LEU A 81 0.01 -16.88 -1.05
N ARG A 82 0.03 -17.92 -0.21
CA ARG A 82 1.25 -18.36 0.48
C ARG A 82 2.32 -18.79 -0.51
N GLU A 83 1.91 -19.53 -1.55
CA GLU A 83 2.78 -19.94 -2.66
C GLU A 83 3.35 -18.74 -3.44
N SER A 84 2.58 -17.68 -3.62
CA SER A 84 3.03 -16.48 -4.35
C SER A 84 4.12 -15.69 -3.63
N HIS A 85 4.23 -15.82 -2.30
CA HIS A 85 5.29 -15.22 -1.51
C HIS A 85 6.47 -16.19 -1.35
N PRO A 86 7.70 -15.70 -1.09
CA PRO A 86 8.80 -16.58 -0.72
C PRO A 86 8.39 -17.47 0.46
N HIS A 87 8.49 -18.77 0.28
CA HIS A 87 8.13 -19.79 1.27
C HIS A 87 9.21 -20.87 1.29
N ASP A 88 9.32 -21.56 2.42
CA ASP A 88 10.25 -22.70 2.64
C ASP A 88 11.74 -22.37 2.42
N ILE A 89 12.14 -21.11 2.62
CA ILE A 89 13.54 -20.64 2.60
C ILE A 89 13.84 -19.69 3.77
N GLN A 90 15.11 -19.59 4.15
CA GLN A 90 15.58 -18.55 5.08
C GLN A 90 16.06 -17.32 4.30
N MET A 91 15.37 -16.19 4.47
CA MET A 91 15.78 -14.91 3.88
C MET A 91 17.04 -14.40 4.62
N THR A 92 18.12 -14.19 3.88
CA THR A 92 19.40 -13.68 4.43
C THR A 92 19.58 -12.18 4.21
N ILE A 93 18.98 -11.63 3.15
CA ILE A 93 19.05 -10.22 2.78
C ILE A 93 17.66 -9.79 2.29
N GLU A 94 17.20 -8.62 2.72
CA GLU A 94 15.93 -8.05 2.25
C GLU A 94 16.10 -7.40 0.88
N ALA A 95 15.11 -7.61 0.01
CA ALA A 95 15.05 -6.92 -1.28
C ALA A 95 14.42 -5.52 -1.10
N PRO A 96 14.85 -4.52 -1.90
CA PRO A 96 14.32 -3.15 -1.78
C PRO A 96 12.82 -3.03 -2.11
N ASN A 97 12.27 -4.01 -2.83
CA ASN A 97 10.88 -4.08 -3.27
C ASN A 97 10.06 -5.19 -2.59
N TYR A 98 10.64 -5.93 -1.66
CA TYR A 98 9.96 -7.03 -0.98
C TYR A 98 10.42 -7.16 0.47
N GLY A 99 9.49 -6.90 1.40
CA GLY A 99 9.72 -7.04 2.83
C GLY A 99 8.68 -7.96 3.45
N THR A 100 9.10 -8.72 4.45
CA THR A 100 8.19 -9.47 5.32
C THR A 100 7.35 -8.48 6.14
N ARG A 101 6.04 -8.70 6.16
CA ARG A 101 5.09 -8.00 7.03
C ARG A 101 4.64 -8.94 8.13
#